data_AF-A0A954WTV1-F1
#
_entry.id   AF-A0A954WTV1-F1
#
_cell.length_a   1.000
_cell.length_b   1.000
_cell.length_c   1.000
_cell.angle_alpha   90.00
_cell.angle_beta   90.00
_cell.angle_gamma   90.00
#
_symmetry.space_group_name_H-M   'P 1'
#
loop_
_entity.id
_entity.type
_entity.pdbx_description
1 polymer ?
#
loop_
_entity_poly.entity_id
_entity_poly.type
_entity_poly.pdbx_seq_one_letter_code
_entity_poly.pdbx_strand_id
1 'polypeptide(L)'
;MVLNDPEIIQEFLTESTEHLADIEQQLLEIEAGGEHVNVDLVNTVFRGVHSIKGAAGFMGFESVQGLAHSLESVLNLMREEALIPTSEIMDVLLGAADLLRQLFDDIENSNAVDVSEFVKPLDAIVAKAMAISDPDAAPQPEGPNASVDAGGVTTTAEPDAVPDADE
;
A
#
# COMPACT_ATOMS: atom_id res chain seq x y z
N MET A 1 7.23 25.89 -0.23
CA MET A 1 6.02 25.09 0.00
C MET A 1 4.85 26.03 -0.18
N VAL A 2 4.12 25.86 -1.28
CA VAL A 2 3.01 26.72 -1.75
C VAL A 2 1.72 25.94 -1.51
N LEU A 3 1.39 25.64 -0.25
CA LEU A 3 0.32 24.69 0.09
C LEU A 3 -0.91 25.32 0.77
N ASN A 4 -1.06 26.64 0.60
CA ASN A 4 -2.24 27.37 1.09
C ASN A 4 -2.91 28.15 -0.04
N ASP A 5 -2.68 27.76 -1.30
CA ASP A 5 -3.39 28.38 -2.42
C ASP A 5 -4.82 27.80 -2.49
N PRO A 6 -5.86 28.61 -2.26
CA PRO A 6 -7.24 28.14 -2.27
C PRO A 6 -7.66 27.52 -3.62
N GLU A 7 -7.08 27.96 -4.74
CA GLU A 7 -7.42 27.42 -6.06
C GLU A 7 -6.92 25.98 -6.21
N ILE A 8 -5.68 25.71 -5.76
CA ILE A 8 -5.08 24.37 -5.78
C ILE A 8 -5.83 23.41 -4.84
N ILE A 9 -6.24 23.89 -3.67
CA ILE A 9 -7.03 23.08 -2.72
C ILE A 9 -8.40 22.74 -3.32
N GLN A 10 -9.06 23.69 -3.97
CA GLN A 10 -10.35 23.46 -4.63
C GLN A 10 -10.26 22.46 -5.79
N GLU A 11 -9.20 22.52 -6.60
CA GLU A 11 -8.93 21.55 -7.66
C GLU A 11 -8.73 20.15 -7.08
N PHE A 12 -7.87 20.02 -6.06
CA PHE A 12 -7.67 18.77 -5.32
C PHE A 12 -8.98 18.18 -4.78
N LEU A 13 -9.81 19.02 -4.12
CA LEU A 13 -11.08 18.58 -3.55
C LEU A 13 -12.06 18.11 -4.62
N THR A 14 -12.13 18.83 -5.74
CA THR A 14 -13.03 18.48 -6.85
C THR A 14 -12.65 17.11 -7.40
N GLU A 15 -11.39 16.91 -7.80
CA GLU A 15 -10.91 15.64 -8.35
C GLU A 15 -11.02 14.49 -7.34
N SER A 16 -10.61 14.72 -6.10
CA SER A 16 -10.61 13.67 -5.06
C SER A 16 -12.02 13.24 -4.68
N THR A 17 -12.98 14.17 -4.67
CA THR A 17 -14.40 13.85 -4.36
C THR A 17 -15.04 13.05 -5.49
N GLU A 18 -14.75 13.40 -6.75
CA GLU A 18 -15.21 12.62 -7.90
C GLU A 18 -14.64 11.20 -7.86
N HIS A 19 -13.33 11.06 -7.64
CA HIS A 19 -12.70 9.75 -7.48
C HIS A 19 -13.29 8.95 -6.31
N LEU A 20 -13.55 9.58 -5.17
CA LEU A 20 -14.11 8.91 -4.01
C LEU A 20 -15.53 8.39 -4.25
N ALA A 21 -16.36 9.15 -4.97
CA ALA A 21 -17.70 8.70 -5.35
C ALA A 21 -17.65 7.44 -6.24
N ASP A 22 -16.75 7.42 -7.23
CA ASP A 22 -16.54 6.23 -8.08
C ASP A 22 -16.00 5.04 -7.29
N ILE A 23 -15.06 5.29 -6.37
CA ILE A 23 -14.48 4.27 -5.49
C ILE A 23 -15.57 3.58 -4.66
N GLU A 24 -16.45 4.33 -4.04
CA GLU A 24 -17.51 3.76 -3.19
C GLU A 24 -18.50 2.91 -3.97
N GLN A 25 -18.93 3.37 -5.15
CA GLN A 25 -19.78 2.56 -6.00
C GLN A 25 -19.09 1.24 -6.37
N GLN A 26 -17.82 1.30 -6.74
CA GLN A 26 -17.06 0.12 -7.15
C GLN A 26 -16.73 -0.79 -5.96
N LEU A 27 -16.58 -0.27 -4.74
CA LEU A 27 -16.47 -1.09 -3.52
C LEU A 27 -17.73 -1.91 -3.29
N LEU A 28 -18.93 -1.36 -3.51
CA LEU A 28 -20.17 -2.13 -3.43
C LEU A 28 -20.25 -3.24 -4.50
N GLU A 29 -19.74 -2.97 -5.70
CA GLU A 29 -19.63 -3.99 -6.76
C GLU A 29 -18.61 -5.09 -6.42
N ILE A 30 -17.50 -4.73 -5.76
CA ILE A 30 -16.50 -5.68 -5.22
C ILE A 30 -17.15 -6.58 -4.17
N GLU A 31 -17.90 -6.00 -3.23
CA GLU A 31 -18.61 -6.76 -2.20
C GLU A 31 -19.59 -7.77 -2.82
N ALA A 32 -20.38 -7.32 -3.81
CA ALA A 32 -21.33 -8.17 -4.50
C ALA A 32 -20.67 -9.34 -5.25
N GLY A 33 -19.42 -9.17 -5.71
CA GLY A 33 -18.62 -10.21 -6.36
C GLY A 33 -18.06 -11.26 -5.39
N GLY A 34 -17.70 -10.85 -4.17
CA GLY A 34 -17.14 -11.74 -3.15
C GLY A 34 -15.95 -12.55 -3.66
N GLU A 35 -15.99 -13.88 -3.49
CA GLU A 35 -14.96 -14.82 -3.99
C GLU A 35 -14.78 -14.80 -5.52
N HIS A 36 -15.74 -14.27 -6.26
CA HIS A 36 -15.70 -14.18 -7.72
C HIS A 36 -15.51 -12.73 -8.20
N VAL A 37 -14.99 -11.86 -7.34
CA VAL A 37 -14.70 -10.46 -7.68
C VAL A 37 -13.83 -10.37 -8.93
N ASN A 38 -14.15 -9.41 -9.80
CA ASN A 38 -13.30 -9.10 -10.94
C ASN A 38 -12.05 -8.31 -10.47
N VAL A 39 -10.86 -8.88 -10.66
CA VAL A 39 -9.59 -8.22 -10.31
C VAL A 39 -9.38 -6.90 -11.07
N ASP A 40 -9.93 -6.73 -12.27
CA ASP A 40 -9.86 -5.45 -13.01
C ASP A 40 -10.65 -4.34 -12.31
N LEU A 41 -11.75 -4.69 -11.63
CA LEU A 41 -12.52 -3.76 -10.80
C LEU A 41 -11.70 -3.33 -9.58
N VAL A 42 -11.08 -4.30 -8.87
CA VAL A 42 -10.18 -4.00 -7.74
C VAL A 42 -9.03 -3.11 -8.16
N ASN A 43 -8.41 -3.36 -9.32
CA ASN A 43 -7.35 -2.52 -9.87
C ASN A 43 -7.82 -1.09 -10.18
N THR A 44 -9.09 -0.92 -10.56
CA THR A 44 -9.65 0.41 -10.81
C THR A 44 -9.81 1.20 -9.52
N VAL A 45 -10.37 0.56 -8.48
CA VAL A 45 -10.49 1.16 -7.15
C VAL A 45 -9.12 1.48 -6.56
N PHE A 46 -8.17 0.54 -6.65
CA PHE A 46 -6.79 0.73 -6.19
C PHE A 46 -6.14 1.97 -6.81
N ARG A 47 -6.29 2.17 -8.13
CA ARG A 47 -5.74 3.37 -8.79
C ARG A 47 -6.39 4.66 -8.30
N GLY A 48 -7.70 4.66 -8.10
CA GLY A 48 -8.41 5.82 -7.53
C GLY A 48 -7.87 6.20 -6.15
N VAL A 49 -7.76 5.22 -5.24
CA VAL A 49 -7.21 5.43 -3.89
C VAL A 49 -5.74 5.87 -3.96
N HIS A 50 -4.95 5.28 -4.85
CA HIS A 50 -3.54 5.65 -5.04
C HIS A 50 -3.37 7.11 -5.50
N SER A 51 -4.22 7.57 -6.41
CA SER A 51 -4.25 8.98 -6.85
C SER A 51 -4.58 9.92 -5.68
N ILE A 52 -5.61 9.61 -4.89
CA ILE A 52 -5.98 10.39 -3.70
C ILE A 52 -4.81 10.44 -2.70
N LYS A 53 -4.17 9.30 -2.41
CA LYS A 53 -3.00 9.21 -1.52
C LYS A 53 -1.86 10.10 -2.01
N GLY A 54 -1.54 10.03 -3.30
CA GLY A 54 -0.46 10.82 -3.91
C GLY A 54 -0.73 12.32 -3.82
N ALA A 55 -1.95 12.73 -4.18
CA ALA A 55 -2.37 14.12 -4.13
C ALA A 55 -2.40 14.65 -2.67
N ALA A 56 -2.97 13.89 -1.73
CA ALA A 56 -2.98 14.24 -0.31
C ALA A 56 -1.57 14.41 0.27
N GLY A 57 -0.64 13.51 -0.09
CA GLY A 57 0.75 13.60 0.34
C GLY A 57 1.50 14.80 -0.25
N PHE A 58 1.17 15.18 -1.49
CA PHE A 58 1.69 16.42 -2.08
C PHE A 58 1.13 17.67 -1.39
N MET A 59 -0.16 17.65 -1.00
CA MET A 59 -0.84 18.75 -0.33
C MET A 59 -0.53 18.87 1.16
N GLY A 60 0.03 17.84 1.80
CA GLY A 60 0.31 17.83 3.23
C GLY A 60 -0.92 17.50 4.10
N PHE A 61 -1.94 16.86 3.53
CA PHE A 61 -3.10 16.36 4.28
C PHE A 61 -2.77 14.97 4.85
N GLU A 62 -2.01 14.96 5.94
CA GLU A 62 -1.46 13.75 6.57
C GLU A 62 -2.54 12.75 7.00
N SER A 63 -3.65 13.20 7.58
CA SER A 63 -4.75 12.31 7.98
C SER A 63 -5.41 11.63 6.78
N VAL A 64 -5.63 12.39 5.70
CA VAL A 64 -6.15 11.87 4.43
C VAL A 64 -5.17 10.87 3.81
N GLN A 65 -3.89 11.24 3.73
CA GLN A 65 -2.84 10.39 3.17
C GLN A 65 -2.72 9.07 3.94
N GLY A 66 -2.73 9.13 5.27
CA GLY A 66 -2.63 7.95 6.14
C GLY A 66 -3.79 6.99 5.94
N LEU A 67 -5.02 7.51 5.91
CA LEU A 67 -6.22 6.70 5.70
C LEU A 67 -6.25 6.08 4.29
N ALA A 68 -5.93 6.87 3.26
CA ALA A 68 -5.84 6.39 1.87
C ALA A 68 -4.75 5.31 1.71
N HIS A 69 -3.65 5.41 2.43
CA HIS A 69 -2.59 4.40 2.41
C HIS A 69 -3.03 3.06 3.01
N SER A 70 -3.74 3.06 4.14
CA SER A 70 -4.26 1.81 4.72
C SER A 70 -5.35 1.18 3.84
N LEU A 71 -6.21 1.98 3.20
CA LEU A 71 -7.14 1.52 2.16
C LEU A 71 -6.40 0.86 0.99
N GLU A 72 -5.39 1.55 0.46
CA GLU A 72 -4.56 1.05 -0.65
C GLU A 72 -3.91 -0.31 -0.31
N SER A 73 -3.46 -0.48 0.94
CA SER A 73 -2.80 -1.70 1.40
C SER A 73 -3.73 -2.91 1.40
N VAL A 74 -4.99 -2.74 1.83
CA VAL A 74 -6.00 -3.81 1.79
C VAL A 74 -6.36 -4.14 0.33
N LEU A 75 -6.59 -3.12 -0.49
CA LEU A 75 -6.88 -3.31 -1.93
C LEU A 75 -5.72 -3.98 -2.67
N ASN A 76 -4.47 -3.72 -2.26
CA ASN A 76 -3.30 -4.39 -2.82
C ASN A 76 -3.36 -5.91 -2.63
N LEU A 77 -3.75 -6.37 -1.45
CA LEU A 77 -3.91 -7.80 -1.18
C LEU A 77 -5.04 -8.42 -1.99
N MET A 78 -6.14 -7.69 -2.18
CA MET A 78 -7.27 -8.17 -3.00
C MET A 78 -6.88 -8.32 -4.48
N ARG A 79 -6.14 -7.35 -5.06
CA ARG A 79 -5.71 -7.44 -6.46
C ARG A 79 -4.63 -8.51 -6.68
N GLU A 80 -3.88 -8.86 -5.64
CA GLU A 80 -2.91 -9.96 -5.63
C GLU A 80 -3.59 -11.32 -5.37
N GLU A 81 -4.93 -11.34 -5.27
CA GLU A 81 -5.74 -12.52 -4.95
C GLU A 81 -5.36 -13.18 -3.61
N ALA A 82 -4.67 -12.44 -2.74
CA ALA A 82 -4.24 -12.87 -1.40
C ALA A 82 -5.31 -12.59 -0.32
N LEU A 83 -6.37 -11.86 -0.66
CA LEU A 83 -7.47 -11.53 0.23
C LEU A 83 -8.81 -11.57 -0.49
N ILE A 84 -9.75 -12.36 0.03
CA ILE A 84 -11.13 -12.42 -0.47
C ILE A 84 -11.95 -11.26 0.14
N PRO A 85 -12.71 -10.48 -0.65
CA PRO A 85 -13.54 -9.38 -0.14
C PRO A 85 -14.80 -9.92 0.54
N THR A 86 -14.70 -10.20 1.84
CA THR A 86 -15.85 -10.55 2.68
C THR A 86 -16.61 -9.30 3.11
N SER A 87 -17.92 -9.40 3.42
CA SER A 87 -18.70 -8.25 3.91
C SER A 87 -18.06 -7.55 5.12
N GLU A 88 -17.44 -8.30 6.05
CA GLU A 88 -16.73 -7.69 7.18
C GLU A 88 -15.56 -6.80 6.74
N ILE A 89 -14.80 -7.21 5.72
CA ILE A 89 -13.71 -6.40 5.16
C ILE A 89 -14.28 -5.20 4.38
N MET A 90 -15.35 -5.42 3.62
CA MET A 90 -15.97 -4.38 2.80
C MET A 90 -16.62 -3.29 3.67
N ASP A 91 -17.24 -3.64 4.79
CA ASP A 91 -17.76 -2.69 5.78
C ASP A 91 -16.65 -1.76 6.31
N VAL A 92 -15.46 -2.31 6.56
CA VAL A 92 -14.30 -1.52 7.01
C VAL A 92 -13.79 -0.59 5.90
N LEU A 93 -13.72 -1.06 4.65
CA LEU A 93 -13.31 -0.24 3.50
C LEU A 93 -14.31 0.89 3.23
N LEU A 94 -15.61 0.60 3.25
CA LEU A 94 -16.68 1.59 3.05
C LEU A 94 -16.69 2.62 4.18
N GLY A 95 -16.55 2.19 5.44
CA GLY A 95 -16.44 3.12 6.57
C GLY A 95 -15.22 4.04 6.48
N ALA A 96 -14.10 3.56 5.97
CA ALA A 96 -12.92 4.39 5.71
C ALA A 96 -13.12 5.35 4.53
N ALA A 97 -13.84 4.95 3.48
CA ALA A 97 -14.23 5.84 2.39
C ALA A 97 -15.18 6.96 2.87
N ASP A 98 -16.15 6.62 3.73
CA ASP A 98 -17.04 7.60 4.37
C ASP A 98 -16.26 8.60 5.24
N LEU A 99 -15.21 8.16 5.95
CA LEU A 99 -14.34 9.06 6.69
C LEU A 99 -13.51 9.94 5.76
N LEU A 100 -12.99 9.42 4.63
CA LEU A 100 -12.30 10.26 3.63
C LEU A 100 -13.21 11.40 3.14
N ARG A 101 -14.49 11.12 2.88
CA ARG A 101 -15.46 12.16 2.50
C ARG A 101 -15.60 13.23 3.58
N GLN A 102 -15.73 12.81 4.85
CA GLN A 102 -15.82 13.74 5.98
C GLN A 102 -14.56 14.61 6.11
N LEU A 103 -13.38 14.05 5.84
CA LEU A 103 -12.12 14.81 5.84
C LEU A 103 -12.08 15.82 4.67
N PHE A 104 -12.67 15.52 3.52
CA PHE A 104 -12.76 16.47 2.40
C PHE A 104 -13.73 17.62 2.69
N ASP A 105 -14.86 17.34 3.36
CA ASP A 105 -15.85 18.34 3.73
C ASP A 105 -15.28 19.43 4.67
N ASP A 106 -14.25 19.10 5.47
CA ASP A 106 -13.52 20.03 6.34
C ASP A 106 -11.99 19.89 6.18
N ILE A 107 -11.52 20.02 4.94
CA ILE A 107 -10.11 19.74 4.59
C ILE A 107 -9.10 20.58 5.36
N GLU A 108 -9.44 21.82 5.69
CA GLU A 108 -8.55 22.74 6.43
C GLU A 108 -8.28 22.24 7.86
N ASN A 109 -9.22 21.49 8.45
CA ASN A 109 -9.08 20.91 9.80
C ASN A 109 -8.85 19.39 9.78
N SER A 110 -8.77 18.78 8.59
CA SER A 110 -8.63 17.32 8.42
C SER A 110 -7.48 16.70 9.23
N ASN A 111 -6.33 17.38 9.32
CA ASN A 111 -5.16 16.91 10.08
C ASN A 111 -5.38 16.89 11.60
N ALA A 112 -6.42 17.55 12.12
CA ALA A 112 -6.79 17.48 13.54
C ALA A 112 -7.65 16.25 13.88
N VAL A 113 -8.19 15.56 12.86
CA VAL A 113 -9.03 14.37 13.04
C VAL A 113 -8.16 13.15 13.31
N ASP A 114 -8.46 12.43 14.39
CA ASP A 114 -7.85 11.13 14.68
C ASP A 114 -8.48 10.04 13.80
N VAL A 115 -7.72 9.56 12.82
CA VAL A 115 -8.14 8.50 11.90
C VAL A 115 -7.87 7.09 12.43
N SER A 116 -7.30 6.94 13.63
CA SER A 116 -6.80 5.67 14.14
C SER A 116 -7.89 4.62 14.37
N GLU A 117 -9.14 5.04 14.58
CA GLU A 117 -10.29 4.14 14.68
C GLU A 117 -10.54 3.36 13.38
N PHE A 118 -10.20 3.94 12.23
CA PHE A 118 -10.39 3.34 10.91
C PHE A 118 -9.10 2.71 10.36
N VAL A 119 -7.94 3.31 10.66
CA VAL A 119 -6.63 2.77 10.26
C VAL A 119 -6.33 1.44 10.95
N LYS A 120 -6.60 1.31 12.25
CA LYS A 120 -6.27 0.07 13.00
C LYS A 120 -6.97 -1.18 12.44
N PRO A 121 -8.29 -1.17 12.14
CA PRO A 121 -8.94 -2.31 11.48
C PRO A 121 -8.35 -2.65 10.11
N LEU A 122 -8.05 -1.66 9.28
CA LEU A 122 -7.44 -1.87 7.95
C LEU A 122 -6.07 -2.54 8.08
N ASP A 123 -5.21 -2.02 8.96
CA ASP A 123 -3.87 -2.57 9.21
C ASP A 123 -3.96 -4.00 9.80
N ALA A 124 -4.96 -4.27 10.65
CA ALA A 124 -5.19 -5.61 11.20
C ALA A 124 -5.61 -6.63 10.12
N ILE A 125 -6.41 -6.20 9.13
CA ILE A 125 -6.77 -7.04 7.97
C ILE A 125 -5.51 -7.40 7.19
N VAL A 126 -4.64 -6.42 6.90
CA VAL A 126 -3.38 -6.64 6.19
C VAL A 126 -2.49 -7.61 6.94
N ALA A 127 -2.26 -7.37 8.24
CA ALA A 127 -1.41 -8.22 9.07
C ALA A 127 -1.93 -9.67 9.13
N LYS A 128 -3.25 -9.85 9.27
CA LYS A 128 -3.87 -11.17 9.29
C LYS A 128 -3.70 -11.90 7.95
N ALA A 129 -3.88 -11.22 6.82
CA ALA A 129 -3.71 -11.81 5.50
C ALA A 129 -2.26 -12.28 5.29
N MET A 130 -1.27 -11.44 5.61
CA MET A 130 0.14 -11.78 5.48
C MET A 130 0.55 -12.97 6.36
N ALA A 131 -0.01 -13.07 7.58
CA ALA A 131 0.27 -14.20 8.47
C ALA A 131 -0.29 -15.54 7.97
N ILE A 132 -1.32 -15.53 7.11
CA ILE A 132 -1.89 -16.73 6.49
C ILE A 132 -1.04 -17.17 5.29
N SER A 133 -0.47 -16.22 4.56
CA SER A 133 0.38 -16.46 3.39
C SER A 133 1.75 -17.04 3.72
N ASP A 134 2.25 -16.88 4.96
CA ASP A 134 3.53 -17.42 5.45
C ASP A 134 3.34 -18.44 6.60
N PRO A 135 3.03 -19.72 6.31
CA PRO A 135 2.92 -20.75 7.34
C PRO A 135 4.27 -21.20 7.95
N ASP A 136 5.41 -20.72 7.44
CA ASP A 136 6.77 -21.11 7.90
C ASP A 136 7.51 -20.00 8.68
N ALA A 137 6.85 -18.89 9.03
CA ALA A 137 7.43 -17.86 9.89
C ALA A 137 7.44 -18.24 11.39
N ALA A 138 7.69 -19.51 11.71
CA ALA A 138 8.02 -19.92 13.07
C ALA A 138 9.46 -19.48 13.38
N PRO A 139 9.75 -18.96 14.60
CA PRO A 139 11.12 -18.60 14.96
C PRO A 139 11.96 -19.87 15.02
N GLN A 140 12.84 -20.08 14.04
CA GLN A 140 13.86 -21.11 14.16
C GLN A 140 14.83 -20.69 15.28
N PRO A 141 15.11 -21.56 16.26
CA PRO A 141 16.12 -21.26 17.26
C PRO A 141 17.48 -21.24 16.57
N GLU A 142 18.16 -20.09 16.60
CA GLU A 142 19.54 -20.00 16.16
C GLU A 142 20.42 -20.94 17.00
N GLY A 143 20.78 -22.08 16.39
CA GLY A 143 21.79 -22.98 16.92
C GLY A 143 23.18 -22.35 16.79
N PRO A 144 24.10 -22.61 17.74
CA PRO A 144 25.38 -21.92 17.80
C PRO A 144 26.25 -22.32 16.61
N ASN A 145 26.68 -21.31 15.84
CA ASN A 145 27.62 -21.45 14.73
C ASN A 145 28.98 -21.92 15.29
N ALA A 146 29.27 -23.22 15.16
CA ALA A 146 30.56 -23.81 15.46
C ALA A 146 31.46 -23.68 14.22
N SER A 147 32.46 -22.82 14.39
CA SER A 147 33.63 -22.61 13.54
C SER A 147 34.26 -23.90 12.99
N VAL A 148 34.66 -23.88 11.71
CA VAL A 148 35.78 -24.68 11.21
C VAL A 148 36.78 -23.77 10.50
N ASP A 149 37.97 -23.74 11.09
CA ASP A 149 39.22 -23.15 10.66
C ASP A 149 40.05 -24.16 9.83
N ALA A 150 41.10 -23.65 9.17
CA ALA A 150 42.20 -24.29 8.42
C ALA A 150 42.10 -24.14 6.89
N GLY A 151 43.08 -23.62 6.14
CA GLY A 151 44.44 -23.17 6.45
C GLY A 151 45.39 -23.43 5.25
N GLY A 152 46.19 -22.42 4.83
CA GLY A 152 47.37 -22.53 3.94
C GLY A 152 47.07 -22.77 2.44
N VAL A 153 47.80 -22.25 1.44
CA VAL A 153 49.19 -21.79 1.33
C VAL A 153 49.37 -20.87 0.10
N THR A 154 50.52 -20.22 0.01
CA THR A 154 50.92 -19.07 -0.84
C THR A 154 51.53 -19.43 -2.21
N THR A 155 51.77 -18.38 -3.03
CA THR A 155 52.76 -18.27 -4.16
C THR A 155 52.22 -18.65 -5.57
N THR A 156 52.49 -18.02 -6.73
CA THR A 156 53.43 -16.96 -7.20
C THR A 156 53.01 -16.47 -8.61
N ALA A 157 53.30 -15.20 -8.91
CA ALA A 157 53.59 -14.48 -10.18
C ALA A 157 52.84 -14.69 -11.53
N GLU A 158 52.48 -13.53 -12.12
CA GLU A 158 52.32 -13.14 -13.55
C GLU A 158 53.61 -13.32 -14.38
N PRO A 159 53.67 -13.01 -15.70
CA PRO A 159 52.62 -12.80 -16.72
C PRO A 159 52.90 -13.56 -18.05
N ASP A 160 51.96 -13.60 -18.99
CA ASP A 160 52.33 -13.63 -20.42
C ASP A 160 51.17 -13.09 -21.29
N ALA A 161 51.49 -12.05 -22.03
CA ALA A 161 50.61 -11.39 -22.98
C ALA A 161 51.41 -11.08 -24.24
N VAL A 162 51.06 -11.70 -25.37
CA VAL A 162 51.16 -11.18 -26.75
C VAL A 162 50.48 -12.22 -27.70
N PRO A 163 50.17 -11.94 -28.99
CA PRO A 163 49.95 -10.67 -29.70
C PRO A 163 48.66 -10.59 -30.55
N ASP A 164 48.32 -9.36 -30.92
CA ASP A 164 47.99 -8.84 -32.28
C ASP A 164 47.83 -9.81 -33.47
N ALA A 165 46.77 -9.59 -34.26
CA ALA A 165 46.80 -9.65 -35.73
C ALA A 165 45.57 -8.95 -36.37
N ASP A 166 45.87 -8.02 -37.29
CA ASP A 166 45.06 -7.34 -38.32
C ASP A 166 43.78 -8.06 -38.83
N GLU A 167 42.68 -7.32 -39.06
CA GLU A 167 42.37 -6.56 -40.31
C GLU A 167 41.17 -5.61 -40.09
#